data_AF-A0A941KAB3-F1
#
_entry.id   AF-A0A941KAB3-F1
#
_cell.length_a   1.000
_cell.length_b   1.000
_cell.length_c   1.000
_cell.angle_alpha   90.00
_cell.angle_beta   90.00
_cell.angle_gamma   90.00
#
_symmetry.space_group_name_H-M   'P 1'
#
loop_
_entity.id
_entity.type
_entity.pdbx_description
1 polymer ?
#
loop_
_entity_poly.entity_id
_entity_poly.type
_entity_poly.pdbx_seq_one_letter_code
_entity_poly.pdbx_strand_id
1 'polypeptide(L)'
;MALKSHGRKSITASLKPRSLMDDSERLAGVWMAQVITLLPQAFPGLLGESLTGKALRDGLWQLDTVNLRDHGLTKHRNVDDTPAGGGAGMVLRADVMGAAIEEARARAPFPRPIYYLSPRGPRFDQQMARTWARGPGVTLICGRFEGLDERVLEHYGIREVSLGDFVMTGGEPAAMAMLDATVRLLPGVLGNAASTEEESFADGMLEHPQYTKPADWQGREIPPTLMSGNHGEIARWRQEMSERLTRARRPDLWAARREALLDDDIRAVHDAASLAAFLDGEAPELAVILRNRPDLALPTDPWRAIALLMRLARD
;
A
#
# COMPACT_ATOMS: atom_id res chain seq x y z
N MET A 1 -10.49 -20.73 19.62
CA MET A 1 -10.51 -21.60 18.42
C MET A 1 -11.03 -20.78 17.26
N ALA A 2 -10.17 -20.39 16.32
CA ALA A 2 -10.65 -19.77 15.08
C ALA A 2 -11.46 -20.83 14.34
N LEU A 3 -12.73 -20.51 14.03
CA LEU A 3 -13.57 -21.36 13.20
C LEU A 3 -12.84 -21.58 11.87
N LYS A 4 -12.54 -22.83 11.53
CA LYS A 4 -12.16 -23.19 10.16
C LYS A 4 -13.28 -22.66 9.27
N SER A 5 -12.95 -21.83 8.30
CA SER A 5 -13.87 -21.50 7.23
C SER A 5 -14.15 -22.79 6.49
N HIS A 6 -15.24 -23.48 6.82
CA HIS A 6 -15.86 -24.43 5.92
C HIS A 6 -16.58 -23.62 4.83
N GLY A 7 -15.79 -22.90 4.03
CA GLY A 7 -16.28 -22.08 2.93
C GLY A 7 -17.10 -22.94 1.99
N ARG A 8 -18.22 -22.40 1.49
CA ARG A 8 -18.96 -23.04 0.40
C ARG A 8 -18.01 -23.16 -0.80
N LYS A 9 -17.89 -24.36 -1.35
CA LYS A 9 -17.09 -24.60 -2.56
C LYS A 9 -17.67 -23.81 -3.72
N SER A 10 -16.83 -23.12 -4.50
CA SER A 10 -17.26 -22.56 -5.78
C SER A 10 -17.21 -23.64 -6.86
N ILE A 11 -18.33 -23.88 -7.55
CA ILE A 11 -18.37 -24.80 -8.69
C ILE A 11 -18.26 -23.98 -9.97
N THR A 12 -17.30 -24.32 -10.83
CA THR A 12 -17.17 -23.75 -12.18
C THR A 12 -17.08 -24.89 -13.17
N ALA A 13 -17.98 -24.92 -14.16
CA ALA A 13 -17.95 -25.91 -15.22
C ALA A 13 -16.70 -25.70 -16.11
N SER A 14 -15.95 -26.78 -16.37
CA SER A 14 -14.78 -26.79 -17.24
C SER A 14 -14.86 -27.99 -18.18
N LEU A 15 -14.57 -27.77 -19.46
CA LEU A 15 -14.48 -28.83 -20.47
C LEU A 15 -13.10 -29.54 -20.46
N LYS A 16 -12.11 -28.99 -19.75
CA LYS A 16 -10.80 -29.63 -19.53
C LYS A 16 -10.85 -30.47 -18.24
N PRO A 17 -10.47 -31.75 -18.26
CA PRO A 17 -10.32 -32.58 -17.06
C PRO A 17 -9.31 -31.95 -16.09
N ARG A 18 -9.66 -31.85 -14.80
CA ARG A 18 -8.77 -31.38 -13.74
C ARG A 18 -8.32 -32.53 -12.84
N SER A 19 -7.11 -32.43 -12.30
CA SER A 19 -6.57 -33.39 -11.33
C SER A 19 -7.36 -33.32 -10.03
N LEU A 20 -7.87 -34.46 -9.54
CA LEU A 20 -8.58 -34.54 -8.26
C LEU A 20 -7.66 -34.36 -7.04
N MET A 21 -6.33 -34.41 -7.22
CA MET A 21 -5.35 -34.42 -6.12
C MET A 21 -4.55 -33.12 -5.95
N ASP A 22 -4.55 -32.22 -6.95
CA ASP A 22 -3.72 -31.00 -6.96
C ASP A 22 -4.51 -29.69 -6.85
N ASP A 23 -5.84 -29.73 -6.89
CA ASP A 23 -6.65 -28.52 -6.84
C ASP A 23 -6.81 -28.05 -5.39
N SER A 24 -6.15 -26.94 -5.04
CA SER A 24 -6.57 -26.16 -3.89
C SER A 24 -8.05 -25.78 -4.10
N GLU A 25 -8.93 -26.42 -3.34
CA GLU A 25 -10.37 -26.29 -3.52
C GLU A 25 -10.77 -24.81 -3.46
N ARG A 26 -11.45 -24.33 -4.50
CA ARG A 26 -11.83 -22.92 -4.56
C ARG A 26 -12.95 -22.62 -3.59
N LEU A 27 -12.70 -21.61 -2.75
CA LEU A 27 -13.62 -21.21 -1.70
C LEU A 27 -14.41 -19.99 -2.16
N ALA A 28 -15.73 -20.06 -2.10
CA ALA A 28 -16.59 -18.96 -2.48
C ALA A 28 -16.44 -17.79 -1.51
N GLY A 29 -16.26 -16.58 -2.05
CA GLY A 29 -16.15 -15.34 -1.27
C GLY A 29 -14.81 -15.14 -0.56
N VAL A 30 -13.81 -15.98 -0.84
CA VAL A 30 -12.47 -15.86 -0.26
C VAL A 30 -11.58 -15.00 -1.17
N TRP A 31 -10.83 -14.09 -0.55
CA TRP A 31 -9.90 -13.21 -1.26
C TRP A 31 -8.82 -14.04 -1.98
N MET A 32 -8.56 -13.75 -3.26
CA MET A 32 -7.67 -14.57 -4.07
C MET A 32 -6.64 -13.74 -4.86
N ALA A 33 -5.37 -14.09 -4.70
CA ALA A 33 -4.30 -13.62 -5.56
C ALA A 33 -4.07 -14.60 -6.72
N GLN A 34 -3.93 -14.07 -7.93
CA GLN A 34 -3.36 -14.78 -9.07
C GLN A 34 -2.04 -14.14 -9.48
N VAL A 35 -1.04 -14.96 -9.79
CA VAL A 35 0.25 -14.48 -10.28
C VAL A 35 0.56 -15.12 -11.62
N ILE A 36 0.64 -14.30 -12.67
CA ILE A 36 1.13 -14.71 -13.99
C ILE A 36 2.64 -14.50 -14.01
N THR A 37 3.41 -15.59 -14.11
CA THR A 37 4.88 -15.55 -13.93
C THR A 37 5.56 -16.66 -14.73
N LEU A 38 6.86 -16.49 -14.98
CA LEU A 38 7.75 -17.53 -15.48
C LEU A 38 8.34 -18.42 -14.37
N LEU A 39 8.12 -18.07 -13.10
CA LEU A 39 8.63 -18.78 -11.92
C LEU A 39 7.48 -19.16 -10.97
N PRO A 40 6.50 -19.96 -11.41
CA PRO A 40 5.38 -20.37 -10.55
C PRO A 40 5.84 -21.05 -9.25
N GLN A 41 6.96 -21.78 -9.28
CA GLN A 41 7.56 -22.45 -8.14
C GLN A 41 8.12 -21.50 -7.06
N ALA A 42 8.28 -20.21 -7.36
CA ALA A 42 8.66 -19.22 -6.36
C ALA A 42 7.53 -18.94 -5.36
N PHE A 43 6.30 -19.32 -5.69
CA PHE A 43 5.12 -19.08 -4.87
C PHE A 43 4.64 -20.38 -4.19
N PRO A 44 4.16 -20.31 -2.92
CA PRO A 44 3.88 -19.09 -2.17
C PRO A 44 5.13 -18.42 -1.58
N GLY A 45 6.27 -19.10 -1.53
CA GLY A 45 7.51 -18.56 -0.95
C GLY A 45 7.29 -18.09 0.48
N LEU A 46 7.73 -16.88 0.81
CA LEU A 46 7.53 -16.27 2.13
C LEU A 46 6.03 -16.10 2.51
N LEU A 47 5.13 -16.03 1.54
CA LEU A 47 3.68 -15.95 1.80
C LEU A 47 3.11 -17.27 2.36
N GLY A 48 3.86 -18.37 2.25
CA GLY A 48 3.51 -19.67 2.82
C GLY A 48 3.90 -19.84 4.29
N GLU A 49 4.62 -18.85 4.84
CA GLU A 49 5.19 -18.88 6.19
C GLU A 49 4.40 -18.01 7.18
N SER A 50 4.62 -18.23 8.48
CA SER A 50 4.08 -17.38 9.55
C SER A 50 2.54 -17.17 9.45
N LEU A 51 2.05 -15.95 9.72
CA LEU A 51 0.63 -15.61 9.76
C LEU A 51 -0.04 -15.66 8.38
N THR A 52 0.62 -15.18 7.33
CA THR A 52 0.10 -15.22 5.94
C THR A 52 -0.04 -16.68 5.48
N GLY A 53 0.96 -17.52 5.77
CA GLY A 53 0.93 -18.95 5.49
C GLY A 53 -0.11 -19.71 6.30
N LYS A 54 -0.27 -19.39 7.59
CA LYS A 54 -1.35 -19.96 8.41
C LYS A 54 -2.71 -19.58 7.83
N ALA A 55 -2.90 -18.31 7.48
CA ALA A 55 -4.13 -17.83 6.86
C ALA A 55 -4.41 -18.50 5.50
N LEU A 56 -3.38 -18.79 4.72
CA LEU A 56 -3.49 -19.54 3.46
C LEU A 56 -4.00 -20.97 3.72
N ARG A 57 -3.41 -21.67 4.69
CA ARG A 57 -3.83 -23.03 5.10
C ARG A 57 -5.24 -23.07 5.71
N ASP A 58 -5.62 -22.03 6.43
CA ASP A 58 -6.94 -21.88 7.04
C ASP A 58 -8.02 -21.44 6.04
N GLY A 59 -7.64 -21.16 4.78
CA GLY A 59 -8.56 -20.75 3.72
C GLY A 59 -9.11 -19.33 3.88
N LEU A 60 -8.38 -18.45 4.57
CA LEU A 60 -8.74 -17.02 4.69
C LEU A 60 -8.38 -16.22 3.44
N TRP A 61 -7.43 -16.74 2.66
CA TRP A 61 -7.10 -16.24 1.33
C TRP A 61 -6.59 -17.39 0.45
N GLN A 62 -6.54 -17.19 -0.86
CA GLN A 62 -6.05 -18.19 -1.83
C GLN A 62 -4.99 -17.60 -2.75
N LEU A 63 -4.05 -18.45 -3.19
CA LEU A 63 -3.02 -18.10 -4.18
C LEU A 63 -3.06 -19.12 -5.32
N ASP A 64 -3.05 -18.61 -6.55
CA ASP A 64 -2.97 -19.40 -7.77
C ASP A 64 -1.89 -18.81 -8.68
N THR A 65 -1.15 -19.66 -9.37
CA THR A 65 -0.14 -19.24 -10.33
C THR A 65 -0.52 -19.69 -11.72
N VAL A 66 -0.31 -18.80 -12.69
CA VAL A 66 -0.41 -19.10 -14.11
C VAL A 66 1.00 -19.07 -14.67
N ASN A 67 1.50 -20.24 -15.02
CA ASN A 67 2.82 -20.39 -15.62
C ASN A 67 2.79 -19.90 -17.06
N LEU A 68 3.44 -18.77 -17.32
CA LEU A 68 3.44 -18.15 -18.65
C LEU A 68 4.05 -19.08 -19.72
N ARG A 69 4.96 -20.00 -19.34
CA ARG A 69 5.54 -20.97 -20.27
C ARG A 69 4.54 -21.98 -20.82
N ASP A 70 3.41 -22.22 -20.16
CA ASP A 70 2.38 -23.13 -20.68
C ASP A 70 1.64 -22.55 -21.89
N HIS A 71 1.75 -21.24 -22.11
CA HIS A 71 1.22 -20.52 -23.26
C HIS A 71 2.30 -20.18 -24.31
N GLY A 72 3.54 -20.59 -24.06
CA GLY A 72 4.66 -20.29 -24.94
C GLY A 72 4.50 -20.95 -26.31
N LEU A 73 4.98 -20.27 -27.34
CA LEU A 73 4.89 -20.73 -28.72
C LEU A 73 6.04 -21.67 -29.08
N THR A 74 5.87 -22.36 -30.21
CA THR A 74 6.84 -23.33 -30.76
C THR A 74 7.08 -24.54 -29.85
N LYS A 75 7.91 -25.48 -30.30
CA LYS A 75 8.31 -26.65 -29.50
C LYS A 75 9.06 -26.31 -28.21
N HIS A 76 9.66 -25.10 -28.13
CA HIS A 76 10.47 -24.67 -27.00
C HIS A 76 9.71 -23.82 -25.98
N ARG A 77 8.41 -23.58 -26.19
CA ARG A 77 7.57 -22.74 -25.32
C ARG A 77 8.17 -21.35 -25.11
N ASN A 78 8.52 -20.69 -26.22
CA ASN A 78 9.06 -19.33 -26.22
C ASN A 78 7.96 -18.35 -25.81
N VAL A 79 8.29 -17.43 -24.91
CA VAL A 79 7.36 -16.46 -24.33
C VAL A 79 7.68 -15.01 -24.71
N ASP A 80 8.84 -14.83 -25.34
CA ASP A 80 9.50 -13.56 -25.61
C ASP A 80 10.04 -13.52 -27.04
N ASP A 81 10.30 -12.32 -27.53
CA ASP A 81 10.94 -12.07 -28.83
C ASP A 81 11.77 -10.78 -28.78
N THR A 82 12.56 -10.51 -29.81
CA THR A 82 13.36 -9.28 -29.89
C THR A 82 12.48 -8.03 -29.99
N PRO A 83 12.87 -6.89 -29.40
CA PRO A 83 12.08 -5.66 -29.45
C PRO A 83 11.98 -5.11 -30.87
N ALA A 84 10.77 -4.67 -31.25
CA ALA A 84 10.57 -3.89 -32.47
C ALA A 84 11.32 -2.55 -32.37
N GLY A 85 11.97 -2.13 -33.46
CA GLY A 85 12.82 -0.94 -33.48
C GLY A 85 14.30 -1.21 -33.12
N GLY A 86 14.65 -2.45 -32.78
CA GLY A 86 15.99 -2.84 -32.36
C GLY A 86 16.25 -2.56 -30.87
N GLY A 87 17.44 -2.92 -30.40
CA GLY A 87 17.81 -2.86 -28.98
C GLY A 87 18.33 -4.20 -28.47
N ALA A 88 18.97 -4.18 -27.31
CA ALA A 88 19.36 -5.39 -26.61
C ALA A 88 18.16 -5.95 -25.82
N GLY A 89 18.23 -7.24 -25.46
CA GLY A 89 17.22 -7.89 -24.63
C GLY A 89 16.03 -8.46 -25.40
N MET A 90 15.01 -8.87 -24.65
CA MET A 90 13.82 -9.56 -25.14
C MET A 90 12.57 -8.92 -24.51
N VAL A 91 11.43 -9.00 -25.19
CA VAL A 91 10.14 -8.48 -24.72
C VAL A 91 9.13 -9.62 -24.67
N LEU A 92 8.38 -9.74 -23.58
CA LEU A 92 7.31 -10.73 -23.45
C LEU A 92 6.23 -10.48 -24.50
N ARG A 93 5.85 -11.53 -25.23
CA ARG A 93 4.97 -11.43 -26.39
C ARG A 93 3.50 -11.25 -26.00
N ALA A 94 2.80 -10.47 -26.82
CA ALA A 94 1.40 -10.15 -26.59
C ALA A 94 0.44 -11.35 -26.70
N ASP A 95 0.67 -12.24 -27.66
CA ASP A 95 -0.13 -13.44 -27.90
C ASP A 95 -0.04 -14.44 -26.73
N VAL A 96 1.17 -14.64 -26.21
CA VAL A 96 1.45 -15.51 -25.05
C VAL A 96 0.82 -14.93 -23.77
N MET A 97 1.05 -13.64 -23.49
CA MET A 97 0.50 -13.01 -22.29
C MET A 97 -1.03 -12.91 -22.35
N GLY A 98 -1.61 -12.62 -23.52
CA GLY A 98 -3.05 -12.59 -23.72
C GLY A 98 -3.71 -13.92 -23.39
N ALA A 99 -3.14 -15.04 -23.87
CA ALA A 99 -3.65 -16.37 -23.53
C ALA A 99 -3.57 -16.69 -22.03
N ALA A 100 -2.50 -16.27 -21.36
CA ALA A 100 -2.34 -16.44 -19.91
C ALA A 100 -3.34 -15.60 -19.10
N ILE A 101 -3.62 -14.36 -19.53
CA ILE A 101 -4.63 -13.49 -18.92
C ILE A 101 -6.03 -14.10 -19.05
N GLU A 102 -6.38 -14.62 -20.23
CA GLU A 102 -7.68 -15.27 -20.45
C GLU A 102 -7.83 -16.54 -19.63
N GLU A 103 -6.75 -17.31 -19.46
CA GLU A 103 -6.75 -18.43 -18.52
C GLU A 103 -6.95 -17.97 -17.07
N ALA A 104 -6.23 -16.94 -16.62
CA ALA A 104 -6.39 -16.38 -15.28
C ALA A 104 -7.84 -15.92 -15.01
N ARG A 105 -8.47 -15.26 -16.01
CA ARG A 105 -9.88 -14.83 -15.97
C ARG A 105 -10.86 -16.00 -15.91
N ALA A 106 -10.67 -17.03 -16.73
CA ALA A 106 -11.49 -18.25 -16.68
C ALA A 106 -11.33 -18.99 -15.34
N ARG A 107 -10.13 -18.88 -14.76
CA ARG A 107 -9.78 -19.27 -13.39
C ARG A 107 -10.16 -18.20 -12.37
N ALA A 108 -11.12 -17.31 -12.59
CA ALA A 108 -11.56 -16.37 -11.56
C ALA A 108 -13.06 -16.52 -11.30
N PRO A 109 -13.51 -16.67 -10.03
CA PRO A 109 -14.95 -16.70 -9.74
C PRO A 109 -15.62 -15.35 -10.02
N PHE A 110 -14.85 -14.25 -9.95
CA PHE A 110 -15.29 -12.88 -10.23
C PHE A 110 -14.18 -12.10 -10.94
N PRO A 111 -14.50 -11.06 -11.71
CA PRO A 111 -13.50 -10.15 -12.27
C PRO A 111 -12.62 -9.56 -11.16
N ARG A 112 -11.31 -9.50 -11.41
CA ARG A 112 -10.33 -8.89 -10.50
C ARG A 112 -9.50 -7.86 -11.27
N PRO A 113 -9.05 -6.78 -10.61
CA PRO A 113 -8.12 -5.86 -11.23
C PRO A 113 -6.81 -6.58 -11.58
N ILE A 114 -6.30 -6.29 -12.77
CA ILE A 114 -5.02 -6.81 -13.27
C ILE A 114 -3.98 -5.71 -13.12
N TYR A 115 -2.86 -6.05 -12.49
CA TYR A 115 -1.73 -5.16 -12.30
C TYR A 115 -0.47 -5.71 -12.95
N TYR A 116 0.24 -4.86 -13.69
CA TYR A 116 1.58 -5.13 -14.18
C TYR A 116 2.61 -4.54 -13.21
N LEU A 117 3.50 -5.39 -12.70
CA LEU A 117 4.52 -4.96 -11.75
C LEU A 117 5.69 -4.34 -12.51
N SER A 118 5.72 -3.02 -12.53
CA SER A 118 6.54 -2.20 -13.42
C SER A 118 7.09 -0.99 -12.68
N PRO A 119 8.39 -0.65 -12.83
CA PRO A 119 8.95 0.55 -12.22
C PRO A 119 8.34 1.85 -12.77
N ARG A 120 7.63 1.80 -13.91
CA ARG A 120 6.89 2.93 -14.50
C ARG A 120 5.61 3.29 -13.73
N GLY A 121 5.05 2.34 -12.99
CA GLY A 121 3.78 2.52 -12.31
C GLY A 121 3.86 3.46 -11.11
N PRO A 122 2.72 3.98 -10.61
CA PRO A 122 2.66 4.60 -9.29
C PRO A 122 3.25 3.67 -8.23
N ARG A 123 3.96 4.25 -7.26
CA ARG A 123 4.54 3.51 -6.15
C ARG A 123 3.43 2.90 -5.30
N PHE A 124 3.61 1.63 -4.94
CA PHE A 124 2.74 0.92 -4.01
C PHE A 124 2.86 1.53 -2.62
N ASP A 125 1.72 1.84 -2.01
CA ASP A 125 1.63 2.38 -0.66
C ASP A 125 0.61 1.61 0.19
N GLN A 126 0.52 2.00 1.47
CA GLN A 126 -0.38 1.34 2.42
C GLN A 126 -1.86 1.52 2.03
N GLN A 127 -2.21 2.61 1.34
CA GLN A 127 -3.58 2.86 0.90
C GLN A 127 -3.96 1.93 -0.27
N MET A 128 -3.03 1.65 -1.17
CA MET A 128 -3.20 0.67 -2.24
C MET A 128 -3.37 -0.74 -1.65
N ALA A 129 -2.56 -1.13 -0.66
CA ALA A 129 -2.71 -2.40 0.06
C ALA A 129 -4.11 -2.54 0.69
N ARG A 130 -4.60 -1.49 1.38
CA ARG A 130 -5.97 -1.46 1.95
C ARG A 130 -7.04 -1.59 0.87
N THR A 131 -6.84 -0.93 -0.27
CA THR A 131 -7.76 -1.00 -1.42
C THR A 131 -7.83 -2.42 -1.98
N TRP A 132 -6.68 -3.08 -2.16
CA TRP A 132 -6.61 -4.46 -2.62
C TRP A 132 -7.26 -5.43 -1.62
N ALA A 133 -7.02 -5.25 -0.32
CA ALA A 133 -7.57 -6.10 0.73
C ALA A 133 -9.10 -6.03 0.84
N ARG A 134 -9.70 -4.87 0.51
CA ARG A 134 -11.17 -4.68 0.49
C ARG A 134 -11.84 -5.28 -0.74
N GLY A 135 -11.08 -5.53 -1.81
CA GLY A 135 -11.59 -6.12 -3.06
C GLY A 135 -11.73 -7.65 -3.00
N PRO A 136 -12.13 -8.29 -4.11
CA PRO A 136 -12.24 -9.75 -4.21
C PRO A 136 -10.88 -10.46 -4.39
N GLY A 137 -9.78 -9.71 -4.53
CA GLY A 137 -8.48 -10.22 -4.92
C GLY A 137 -7.82 -9.41 -6.03
N VAL A 138 -6.66 -9.88 -6.49
CA VAL A 138 -5.85 -9.23 -7.54
C VAL A 138 -5.24 -10.26 -8.48
N THR A 139 -5.02 -9.87 -9.74
CA THR A 139 -4.16 -10.61 -10.66
C THR A 139 -2.90 -9.79 -10.91
N LEU A 140 -1.74 -10.34 -10.59
CA LEU A 140 -0.43 -9.68 -10.74
C LEU A 140 0.33 -10.31 -11.89
N ILE A 141 0.88 -9.49 -12.78
CA ILE A 141 1.76 -9.92 -13.87
C ILE A 141 3.19 -9.59 -13.47
N CYS A 142 4.00 -10.64 -13.32
CA CYS A 142 5.43 -10.51 -13.09
C CYS A 142 6.14 -10.41 -14.43
N GLY A 143 6.58 -9.19 -14.79
CA GLY A 143 7.44 -8.97 -15.94
C GLY A 143 8.82 -9.58 -15.78
N ARG A 144 9.50 -9.81 -16.90
CA ARG A 144 10.91 -10.20 -17.02
C ARG A 144 11.48 -9.61 -18.30
N PHE A 145 12.80 -9.76 -18.49
CA PHE A 145 13.52 -9.21 -19.63
C PHE A 145 13.36 -7.67 -19.67
N GLU A 146 13.14 -7.07 -20.85
CA GLU A 146 12.91 -5.63 -21.00
C GLU A 146 11.47 -5.22 -20.63
N GLY A 147 10.56 -6.19 -20.50
CA GLY A 147 9.18 -5.94 -20.09
C GLY A 147 8.15 -6.70 -20.91
N LEU A 148 6.94 -6.14 -20.95
CA LEU A 148 5.77 -6.68 -21.63
C LEU A 148 5.38 -5.77 -22.80
N ASP A 149 4.98 -6.38 -23.91
CA ASP A 149 4.43 -5.66 -25.07
C ASP A 149 3.27 -4.74 -24.67
N GLU A 150 3.41 -3.44 -24.95
CA GLU A 150 2.49 -2.38 -24.52
C GLU A 150 1.04 -2.62 -24.98
N ARG A 151 0.84 -3.28 -26.13
CA ARG A 151 -0.49 -3.56 -26.67
C ARG A 151 -1.32 -4.43 -25.73
N VAL A 152 -0.69 -5.26 -24.92
CA VAL A 152 -1.37 -6.08 -23.90
C VAL A 152 -1.90 -5.19 -22.79
N LEU A 153 -1.11 -4.21 -22.34
CA LEU A 153 -1.51 -3.28 -21.28
C LEU A 153 -2.72 -2.47 -21.73
N GLU A 154 -2.65 -1.91 -22.94
CA GLU A 154 -3.72 -1.13 -23.55
C GLU A 154 -5.00 -1.96 -23.75
N HIS A 155 -4.87 -3.16 -24.34
CA HIS A 155 -6.01 -4.01 -24.67
C HIS A 155 -6.79 -4.46 -23.43
N TYR A 156 -6.09 -4.83 -22.35
CA TYR A 156 -6.72 -5.33 -21.13
C TYR A 156 -6.97 -4.25 -20.07
N GLY A 157 -6.58 -2.99 -20.33
CA GLY A 157 -6.66 -1.90 -19.35
C GLY A 157 -5.85 -2.19 -18.08
N ILE A 158 -4.65 -2.76 -18.24
CA ILE A 158 -3.79 -3.19 -17.15
C ILE A 158 -3.20 -1.97 -16.45
N ARG A 159 -3.28 -1.95 -15.13
CA ARG A 159 -2.70 -0.87 -14.32
C ARG A 159 -1.26 -1.23 -13.97
N GLU A 160 -0.33 -0.30 -14.15
CA GLU A 160 1.04 -0.48 -13.69
C GLU A 160 1.15 -0.15 -12.19
N VAL A 161 2.01 -0.85 -11.46
CA VAL A 161 2.37 -0.54 -10.06
C VAL A 161 3.85 -0.82 -9.83
N SER A 162 4.54 0.12 -9.18
CA SER A 162 5.95 0.04 -8.83
C SER A 162 6.14 -0.31 -7.36
N LEU A 163 7.16 -1.12 -7.05
CA LEU A 163 7.59 -1.35 -5.66
C LEU A 163 8.37 -0.13 -5.10
N GLY A 164 9.04 0.62 -5.97
CA GLY A 164 9.88 1.76 -5.62
C GLY A 164 10.84 2.13 -6.75
N ASP A 165 11.67 3.15 -6.52
CA ASP A 165 12.57 3.72 -7.53
C ASP A 165 13.87 2.91 -7.65
N PHE A 166 13.73 1.67 -8.11
CA PHE A 166 14.84 0.77 -8.40
C PHE A 166 14.39 -0.30 -9.41
N VAL A 167 15.36 -0.99 -10.00
CA VAL A 167 15.12 -2.02 -11.03
C VAL A 167 15.42 -3.40 -10.46
N MET A 168 14.58 -4.37 -10.81
CA MET A 168 14.74 -5.78 -10.44
C MET A 168 14.76 -6.67 -11.69
N THR A 169 15.26 -7.89 -11.56
CA THR A 169 15.32 -8.87 -12.65
C THR A 169 13.97 -9.45 -13.07
N GLY A 170 12.93 -9.21 -12.26
CA GLY A 170 11.56 -9.60 -12.54
C GLY A 170 10.59 -9.08 -11.50
N GLY A 171 9.30 -9.26 -11.76
CA GLY A 171 8.23 -8.79 -10.88
C GLY A 171 7.93 -9.68 -9.67
N GLU A 172 8.54 -10.87 -9.55
CA GLU A 172 8.21 -11.83 -8.49
C GLU A 172 8.44 -11.29 -7.06
N PRO A 173 9.58 -10.61 -6.75
CA PRO A 173 9.78 -10.02 -5.43
C PRO A 173 8.77 -8.90 -5.10
N ALA A 174 8.39 -8.10 -6.11
CA ALA A 174 7.35 -7.08 -5.96
C ALA A 174 6.00 -7.72 -5.65
N ALA A 175 5.64 -8.80 -6.34
CA ALA A 175 4.40 -9.53 -6.07
C ALA A 175 4.38 -10.04 -4.62
N MET A 176 5.47 -10.67 -4.15
CA MET A 176 5.55 -11.16 -2.77
C MET A 176 5.41 -10.02 -1.76
N ALA A 177 6.12 -8.91 -1.92
CA ALA A 177 6.07 -7.79 -0.99
C ALA A 177 4.67 -7.14 -0.94
N MET A 178 4.06 -6.90 -2.11
CA MET A 178 2.74 -6.26 -2.18
C MET A 178 1.64 -7.19 -1.67
N LEU A 179 1.73 -8.50 -1.93
CA LEU A 179 0.80 -9.50 -1.41
C LEU A 179 0.94 -9.65 0.11
N ASP A 180 2.15 -9.64 0.67
CA ASP A 180 2.36 -9.68 2.13
C ASP A 180 1.68 -8.49 2.82
N ALA A 181 1.95 -7.28 2.33
CA ALA A 181 1.35 -6.04 2.82
C ALA A 181 -0.19 -6.02 2.70
N THR A 182 -0.73 -6.68 1.67
CA THR A 182 -2.19 -6.75 1.44
C THR A 182 -2.86 -7.83 2.30
N VAL A 183 -2.34 -9.06 2.29
CA VAL A 183 -2.94 -10.23 2.94
C VAL A 183 -3.00 -10.04 4.45
N ARG A 184 -2.00 -9.40 5.06
CA ARG A 184 -2.03 -9.10 6.50
C ARG A 184 -3.22 -8.22 6.91
N LEU A 185 -3.78 -7.43 5.99
CA LEU A 185 -4.93 -6.56 6.26
C LEU A 185 -6.27 -7.29 6.14
N LEU A 186 -6.28 -8.55 5.69
CA LEU A 186 -7.51 -9.32 5.57
C LEU A 186 -8.07 -9.70 6.96
N PRO A 187 -9.40 -9.67 7.13
CA PRO A 187 -10.03 -10.05 8.39
C PRO A 187 -9.61 -11.46 8.84
N GLY A 188 -9.17 -11.58 10.09
CA GLY A 188 -8.79 -12.85 10.70
C GLY A 188 -7.34 -13.31 10.42
N VAL A 189 -6.56 -12.57 9.63
CA VAL A 189 -5.14 -12.87 9.40
C VAL A 189 -4.29 -12.39 10.58
N LEU A 190 -4.42 -11.12 10.97
CA LEU A 190 -3.80 -10.59 12.17
C LEU A 190 -4.70 -10.86 13.38
N GLY A 191 -4.10 -11.36 14.47
CA GLY A 191 -4.83 -11.75 15.68
C GLY A 191 -5.35 -10.59 16.55
N ASN A 192 -4.88 -9.37 16.31
CA ASN A 192 -5.30 -8.17 17.05
C ASN A 192 -5.53 -7.01 16.08
N ALA A 193 -6.79 -6.62 15.84
CA ALA A 193 -7.12 -5.53 14.93
C ALA A 193 -6.48 -4.18 15.35
N ALA A 194 -6.35 -3.94 16.67
CA ALA A 194 -5.76 -2.72 17.21
C ALA A 194 -4.27 -2.56 16.83
N SER A 195 -3.55 -3.63 16.52
CA SER A 195 -2.14 -3.50 16.11
C SER A 195 -1.99 -2.76 14.78
N THR A 196 -3.00 -2.82 13.90
CA THR A 196 -2.94 -2.18 12.58
C THR A 196 -3.26 -0.69 12.60
N GLU A 197 -3.76 -0.17 13.73
CA GLU A 197 -4.10 1.24 13.90
C GLU A 197 -2.92 2.07 14.41
N GLU A 198 -2.01 1.48 15.20
CA GLU A 198 -0.82 2.15 15.75
C GLU A 198 0.46 1.95 14.89
N GLU A 199 0.36 1.25 13.76
CA GLU A 199 1.49 0.96 12.87
C GLU A 199 1.92 2.16 12.01
N SER A 200 3.18 2.14 11.59
CA SER A 200 3.69 3.14 10.64
C SER A 200 2.79 3.23 9.40
N PHE A 201 2.55 4.47 8.96
CA PHE A 201 1.71 4.87 7.82
C PHE A 201 0.20 4.62 8.00
N ALA A 202 -0.27 4.12 9.15
CA ALA A 202 -1.69 3.94 9.40
C ALA A 202 -2.45 5.28 9.41
N ASP A 203 -1.85 6.31 9.98
CA ASP A 203 -2.35 7.69 10.08
C ASP A 203 -1.45 8.71 9.34
N GLY A 204 -0.56 8.20 8.49
CA GLY A 204 0.42 9.01 7.76
C GLY A 204 1.70 9.33 8.54
N MET A 205 1.93 8.75 9.73
CA MET A 205 3.15 8.97 10.51
C MET A 205 3.97 7.69 10.73
N LEU A 206 5.20 7.83 11.21
CA LEU A 206 6.02 6.69 11.66
C LEU A 206 5.62 6.27 13.07
N GLU A 207 5.73 4.98 13.36
CA GLU A 207 5.49 4.44 14.69
C GLU A 207 6.54 4.91 15.72
N HIS A 208 6.16 4.94 16.98
CA HIS A 208 7.05 5.22 18.10
C HIS A 208 8.10 4.13 18.32
N PRO A 209 9.22 4.41 18.99
CA PRO A 209 10.20 3.38 19.33
C PRO A 209 9.59 2.32 20.25
N GLN A 210 9.83 1.05 19.91
CA GLN A 210 9.37 -0.10 20.68
C GLN A 210 10.44 -0.56 21.68
N TYR A 211 10.00 -0.94 22.88
CA TYR A 211 10.85 -1.47 23.93
C TYR A 211 10.25 -2.76 24.48
N THR A 212 11.12 -3.70 24.87
CA THR A 212 10.72 -4.94 25.52
C THR A 212 11.77 -5.32 26.56
N LYS A 213 11.49 -6.34 27.36
CA LYS A 213 12.41 -6.85 28.38
C LYS A 213 13.74 -7.30 27.74
N PRO A 214 14.88 -7.17 28.45
CA PRO A 214 15.04 -6.72 29.85
C PRO A 214 14.92 -5.19 30.03
N ALA A 215 14.71 -4.74 31.28
CA ALA A 215 14.51 -3.32 31.60
C ALA A 215 15.77 -2.47 31.42
N ASP A 216 16.94 -3.05 31.63
CA ASP A 216 18.24 -2.48 31.27
C ASP A 216 18.94 -3.43 30.31
N TRP A 217 19.46 -2.87 29.22
CA TRP A 217 20.38 -3.57 28.34
C TRP A 217 21.62 -2.71 28.10
N GLN A 218 22.75 -3.11 28.68
CA GLN A 218 24.04 -2.41 28.56
C GLN A 218 24.00 -0.96 29.09
N GLY A 219 23.32 -0.72 30.22
CA GLY A 219 23.18 0.63 30.77
C GLY A 219 22.19 1.51 29.98
N ARG A 220 21.35 0.90 29.14
CA ARG A 220 20.29 1.57 28.39
C ARG A 220 18.95 1.10 28.94
N GLU A 221 18.38 1.93 29.78
CA GLU A 221 17.10 1.67 30.42
C GLU A 221 15.92 1.90 29.46
N ILE A 222 14.83 1.15 29.66
CA ILE A 222 13.53 1.47 29.06
C ILE A 222 13.03 2.80 29.64
N PRO A 223 12.48 3.73 28.82
CA PRO A 223 11.91 4.99 29.31
C PRO A 223 10.97 4.78 30.51
N PRO A 224 11.16 5.50 31.64
CA PRO A 224 10.35 5.31 32.84
C PRO A 224 8.84 5.46 32.60
N THR A 225 8.44 6.33 31.67
CA THR A 225 7.04 6.50 31.25
C THR A 225 6.41 5.20 30.74
N LEU A 226 7.17 4.35 30.03
CA LEU A 226 6.68 3.06 29.54
C LEU A 226 6.57 2.00 30.65
N MET A 227 7.20 2.25 31.80
CA MET A 227 7.21 1.38 32.97
C MET A 227 6.22 1.82 34.06
N SER A 228 5.55 2.97 33.90
CA SER A 228 4.68 3.57 34.93
C SER A 228 3.31 2.91 35.07
N GLY A 229 2.86 2.18 34.04
CA GLY A 229 1.50 1.65 33.95
C GLY A 229 0.42 2.72 33.69
N ASN A 230 0.79 3.99 33.55
CA ASN A 230 -0.14 5.07 33.26
C ASN A 230 -0.43 5.12 31.75
N HIS A 231 -1.56 4.51 31.34
CA HIS A 231 -1.96 4.43 29.94
C HIS A 231 -2.06 5.81 29.24
N GLY A 232 -2.48 6.86 29.95
CA GLY A 232 -2.59 8.21 29.37
C GLY A 232 -1.22 8.86 29.10
N GLU A 233 -0.28 8.70 30.02
CA GLU A 233 1.10 9.17 29.83
C GLU A 233 1.83 8.36 28.75
N ILE A 234 1.61 7.04 28.71
CA ILE A 234 2.18 6.17 27.68
C ILE A 234 1.66 6.57 26.29
N ALA A 235 0.34 6.75 26.13
CA ALA A 235 -0.24 7.15 24.85
C ALA A 235 0.30 8.50 24.38
N ARG A 236 0.41 9.49 25.28
CA ARG A 236 1.00 10.80 24.98
C ARG A 236 2.46 10.68 24.56
N TRP A 237 3.26 9.91 25.30
CA TRP A 237 4.67 9.69 24.97
C TRP A 237 4.83 9.01 23.60
N ARG A 238 3.97 8.03 23.28
CA ARG A 238 3.97 7.36 21.97
C ARG A 238 3.69 8.34 20.84
N GLN A 239 2.66 9.18 21.01
CA GLN A 239 2.31 10.23 20.05
C GLN A 239 3.49 11.20 19.85
N GLU A 240 4.03 11.76 20.92
CA GLU A 240 5.16 12.70 20.85
C GLU A 240 6.39 12.08 20.16
N MET A 241 6.69 10.80 20.43
CA MET A 241 7.80 10.11 19.77
C MET A 241 7.52 9.82 18.30
N SER A 242 6.30 9.43 17.93
CA SER A 242 5.87 9.25 16.55
C SER A 242 6.05 10.55 15.75
N GLU A 243 5.56 11.67 16.27
CA GLU A 243 5.71 12.99 15.63
C GLU A 243 7.17 13.39 15.49
N ARG A 244 7.96 13.23 16.56
CA ARG A 244 9.40 13.54 16.56
C ARG A 244 10.15 12.71 15.52
N LEU A 245 9.90 11.41 15.45
CA LEU A 245 10.52 10.51 14.48
C LEU A 245 10.10 10.84 13.05
N THR A 246 8.82 11.09 12.83
CA THR A 246 8.28 11.45 11.51
C THR A 246 8.91 12.74 11.02
N ARG A 247 8.92 13.80 11.84
CA ARG A 247 9.57 15.07 11.51
C ARG A 247 11.05 14.91 11.17
N ALA A 248 11.77 14.06 11.91
CA ALA A 248 13.20 13.88 11.74
C ALA A 248 13.58 12.98 10.54
N ARG A 249 12.80 11.92 10.26
CA ARG A 249 13.17 10.87 9.28
C ARG A 249 12.34 10.89 8.00
N ARG A 250 11.11 11.39 8.06
CA ARG A 250 10.16 11.49 6.95
C ARG A 250 9.47 12.86 6.96
N PRO A 251 10.24 13.96 6.77
CA PRO A 251 9.69 15.31 6.77
C PRO A 251 8.62 15.51 5.69
N ASP A 252 8.65 14.70 4.62
CA ASP A 252 7.61 14.62 3.60
C ASP A 252 6.26 14.15 4.17
N LEU A 253 6.26 13.09 5.00
CA LEU A 253 5.05 12.61 5.68
C LEU A 253 4.57 13.62 6.72
N TRP A 254 5.50 14.26 7.44
CA TRP A 254 5.17 15.31 8.39
C TRP A 254 4.47 16.51 7.71
N ALA A 255 4.99 16.94 6.56
CA ALA A 255 4.38 18.01 5.78
C ALA A 255 2.98 17.62 5.27
N ALA A 256 2.85 16.43 4.68
CA ALA A 256 1.57 15.92 4.19
C ALA A 256 0.52 15.77 5.32
N ARG A 257 0.94 15.31 6.50
CA ARG A 257 0.06 15.21 7.68
C ARG A 257 -0.45 16.58 8.12
N ARG A 258 0.42 17.59 8.14
CA ARG A 258 0.03 18.97 8.47
C ARG A 258 -0.93 19.54 7.43
N GLU A 259 -0.69 19.29 6.17
CA GLU A 259 -1.56 19.71 5.07
C GLU A 259 -2.96 19.07 5.17
N ALA A 260 -3.02 17.80 5.59
CA ALA A 260 -4.27 17.07 5.80
C ALA A 260 -5.08 17.58 7.02
N LEU A 261 -4.48 18.35 7.92
CA LEU A 261 -5.17 18.99 9.04
C LEU A 261 -5.80 20.34 8.67
N LEU A 262 -5.48 20.88 7.48
CA LEU A 262 -6.11 22.10 6.99
C LEU A 262 -7.51 21.75 6.48
N ASP A 263 -8.52 22.53 6.86
CA ASP A 263 -9.82 22.51 6.20
C ASP A 263 -9.81 23.43 4.96
N ASP A 264 -10.90 23.44 4.21
CA ASP A 264 -11.01 24.23 2.98
C ASP A 264 -11.00 25.74 3.25
N ASP A 265 -11.49 26.17 4.42
CA ASP A 265 -11.50 27.57 4.83
C ASP A 265 -10.07 28.07 5.10
N ILE A 266 -9.25 27.26 5.76
CA ILE A 266 -7.83 27.56 5.99
C ILE A 266 -7.05 27.51 4.67
N ARG A 267 -7.35 26.56 3.76
CA ARG A 267 -6.70 26.48 2.44
C ARG A 267 -7.03 27.67 1.55
N ALA A 268 -8.21 28.28 1.72
CA ALA A 268 -8.62 29.46 0.96
C ALA A 268 -7.85 30.73 1.37
N VAL A 269 -7.12 30.71 2.49
CA VAL A 269 -6.29 31.84 2.93
C VAL A 269 -4.99 31.88 2.13
N HIS A 270 -4.88 32.82 1.19
CA HIS A 270 -3.71 32.97 0.31
C HIS A 270 -3.09 34.37 0.30
N ASP A 271 -3.74 35.35 0.92
CA ASP A 271 -3.27 36.74 1.03
C ASP A 271 -3.83 37.44 2.28
N ALA A 272 -3.43 38.69 2.51
CA ALA A 272 -3.90 39.47 3.66
C ALA A 272 -5.43 39.70 3.66
N ALA A 273 -6.07 39.76 2.49
CA ALA A 273 -7.51 40.00 2.37
C ALA A 273 -8.33 38.76 2.75
N SER A 274 -7.95 37.61 2.20
CA SER A 274 -8.51 36.29 2.56
C SER A 274 -8.23 35.93 4.02
N LEU A 275 -7.03 36.27 4.54
CA LEU A 275 -6.73 36.12 5.97
C LEU A 275 -7.62 37.01 6.84
N ALA A 276 -7.83 38.28 6.48
CA ALA A 276 -8.72 39.17 7.22
C ALA A 276 -10.18 38.67 7.20
N ALA A 277 -10.65 38.17 6.06
CA ALA A 277 -11.98 37.60 5.93
C ALA A 277 -12.16 36.31 6.76
N PHE A 278 -11.15 35.43 6.80
CA PHE A 278 -11.15 34.26 7.67
C PHE A 278 -11.18 34.68 9.15
N LEU A 279 -10.34 35.63 9.54
CA LEU A 279 -10.30 36.15 10.91
C LEU A 279 -11.59 36.86 11.30
N ASP A 280 -12.38 37.42 10.38
CA ASP A 280 -13.69 37.99 10.72
C ASP A 280 -14.68 36.96 11.27
N GLY A 281 -14.55 35.69 10.87
CA GLY A 281 -15.35 34.59 11.41
C GLY A 281 -14.80 34.03 12.72
N GLU A 282 -13.47 33.92 12.81
CA GLU A 282 -12.80 33.14 13.88
C GLU A 282 -12.18 34.00 15.00
N ALA A 283 -11.66 35.19 14.67
CA ALA A 283 -11.00 36.11 15.60
C ALA A 283 -11.13 37.59 15.14
N PRO A 284 -12.34 38.18 15.22
CA PRO A 284 -12.67 39.47 14.60
C PRO A 284 -11.76 40.62 15.06
N GLU A 285 -11.26 40.56 16.30
CA GLU A 285 -10.32 41.52 16.86
C GLU A 285 -8.99 41.57 16.10
N LEU A 286 -8.53 40.45 15.57
CA LEU A 286 -7.30 40.39 14.76
C LEU A 286 -7.55 40.86 13.32
N ALA A 287 -8.74 40.61 12.77
CA ALA A 287 -9.13 41.07 11.44
C ALA A 287 -9.10 42.61 11.33
N VAL A 288 -9.52 43.30 12.39
CA VAL A 288 -9.48 44.78 12.47
C VAL A 288 -8.05 45.33 12.29
N ILE A 289 -7.03 44.64 12.81
CA ILE A 289 -5.64 45.09 12.72
C ILE A 289 -5.16 45.08 11.27
N LEU A 290 -5.46 44.00 10.54
CA LEU A 290 -5.10 43.87 9.12
C LEU A 290 -5.82 44.92 8.26
N ARG A 291 -7.10 45.19 8.53
CA ARG A 291 -7.85 46.25 7.84
C ARG A 291 -7.29 47.65 8.11
N ASN A 292 -6.90 47.92 9.35
CA ASN A 292 -6.39 49.22 9.76
C ASN A 292 -4.92 49.44 9.36
N ARG A 293 -4.20 48.39 8.98
CA ARG A 293 -2.81 48.45 8.53
C ARG A 293 -2.60 47.64 7.25
N PRO A 294 -3.10 48.13 6.10
CA PRO A 294 -3.00 47.43 4.82
C PRO A 294 -1.56 47.27 4.31
N ASP A 295 -0.61 48.02 4.88
CA ASP A 295 0.83 47.97 4.63
C ASP A 295 1.60 47.04 5.59
N LEU A 296 0.90 46.38 6.54
CA LEU A 296 1.54 45.49 7.50
C LEU A 296 2.10 44.24 6.80
N ALA A 297 3.44 44.18 6.71
CA ALA A 297 4.14 43.00 6.24
C ALA A 297 4.13 41.90 7.31
N LEU A 298 3.37 40.82 7.08
CA LEU A 298 3.38 39.66 7.95
C LEU A 298 4.64 38.81 7.75
N PRO A 299 5.24 38.27 8.82
CA PRO A 299 6.24 37.22 8.73
C PRO A 299 5.77 36.04 7.88
N THR A 300 6.69 35.43 7.12
CA THR A 300 6.40 34.21 6.34
C THR A 300 6.14 32.99 7.21
N ASP A 301 6.63 32.99 8.46
CA ASP A 301 6.28 31.98 9.45
C ASP A 301 4.92 32.31 10.09
N PRO A 302 3.91 31.44 9.98
CA PRO A 302 2.56 31.74 10.41
C PRO A 302 2.44 31.93 11.93
N TRP A 303 3.30 31.29 12.73
CA TRP A 303 3.30 31.47 14.18
C TRP A 303 3.82 32.85 14.58
N ARG A 304 4.86 33.35 13.91
CA ARG A 304 5.34 34.73 14.09
C ARG A 304 4.33 35.76 13.60
N ALA A 305 3.60 35.48 12.51
CA ALA A 305 2.53 36.33 12.03
C ALA A 305 1.38 36.44 13.05
N ILE A 306 0.91 35.31 13.57
CA ILE A 306 -0.12 35.28 14.63
C ILE A 306 0.37 36.01 15.89
N ALA A 307 1.61 35.75 16.34
CA ALA A 307 2.17 36.43 17.52
C ALA A 307 2.27 37.95 17.35
N LEU A 308 2.62 38.44 16.15
CA LEU A 308 2.64 39.86 15.82
C LEU A 308 1.22 40.45 15.88
N LEU A 309 0.24 39.80 15.26
CA LEU A 309 -1.15 40.23 15.29
C LEU A 309 -1.69 40.28 16.72
N MET A 310 -1.45 39.24 17.53
CA MET A 310 -1.86 39.22 18.94
C MET A 310 -1.18 40.31 19.78
N ARG A 311 0.05 40.72 19.43
CA ARG A 311 0.74 41.83 20.10
C ARG A 311 0.11 43.16 19.72
N LEU A 312 -0.13 43.38 18.44
CA LEU A 312 -0.77 44.59 17.93
C LEU A 312 -2.23 44.72 18.39
N ALA A 313 -2.89 43.62 18.75
CA ALA A 313 -4.25 43.63 19.31
C ALA A 313 -4.31 44.20 20.74
N ARG A 314 -3.16 44.27 21.42
CA ARG A 314 -3.06 44.74 22.82
C ARG A 314 -2.66 46.21 22.92
N ASP A 315 -2.16 46.79 21.83
CA ASP A 315 -1.69 48.17 21.72
C ASP A 315 -2.79 49.08 21.13
#